data_AF-A0A2D9CDL0-F1
#
_entry.id   AF-A0A2D9CDL0-F1
#
_cell.length_a   1.000
_cell.length_b   1.000
_cell.length_c   1.000
_cell.angle_alpha   90.00
_cell.angle_beta   90.00
_cell.angle_gamma   90.00
#
_symmetry.space_group_name_H-M   'P 1'
#
loop_
_entity.id
_entity.type
_entity.pdbx_description
1 polymer ?
#
loop_
_entity_poly.entity_id
_entity_poly.type
_entity_poly.pdbx_seq_one_letter_code
_entity_poly.pdbx_strand_id
1 'polypeptide(L)'
;DTIVKEIEKAREKGKTSTYWANWWQVYGLGQIGSLEGVCIPDWKPIDTIPEEARLLCAGLDFGYSVDPSTIIRLYKWNNSYIFDEVLYQKGMLNRDLSYFIKTNEIRENIYADSAEPKSIQELRNYGHKVFAVTKGRDSIVYGINLINQNEIYITSQSKNLIRELQGYVWAKDKEGNNLQKPTGTHPDCIDAARYALMMQLKNPNRGQYAIR
;
A
#
# COMPACT_ATOMS: atom_id res chain seq x y z
N ASP A 1 15.05 -6.16 16.68
CA ASP A 1 16.18 -7.12 16.68
C ASP A 1 16.15 -8.20 15.61
N THR A 2 14.98 -8.70 15.20
CA THR A 2 14.88 -9.76 14.17
C THR A 2 15.20 -9.27 12.75
N ILE A 3 14.79 -8.05 12.42
CA ILE A 3 14.96 -7.43 11.09
C ILE A 3 16.43 -7.19 10.73
N VAL A 4 17.23 -6.70 11.70
CA VAL A 4 18.67 -6.46 11.48
C VAL A 4 19.40 -7.78 11.18
N LYS A 5 19.04 -8.85 11.90
CA LYS A 5 19.63 -10.19 11.67
C LYS A 5 19.25 -10.78 10.32
N GLU A 6 18.05 -10.53 9.82
CA GLU A 6 17.65 -10.96 8.47
C GLU A 6 18.36 -10.18 7.38
N ILE A 7 18.52 -8.86 7.58
CA ILE A 7 19.23 -7.98 6.65
C ILE A 7 20.73 -8.34 6.57
N GLU A 8 21.37 -8.63 7.71
CA GLU A 8 22.77 -9.09 7.72
C GLU A 8 22.94 -10.48 7.08
N LYS A 9 21.98 -11.40 7.21
CA LYS A 9 22.01 -12.68 6.50
C LYS A 9 21.94 -12.50 4.98
N ALA A 10 21.20 -11.51 4.50
CA ALA A 10 21.13 -11.18 3.08
C ALA A 10 22.47 -10.64 2.54
N ARG A 11 23.22 -9.88 3.36
CA ARG A 11 24.59 -9.44 3.02
C ARG A 11 25.52 -10.61 2.70
N GLU A 12 25.52 -11.64 3.54
CA GLU A 12 26.39 -12.81 3.35
C GLU A 12 25.95 -13.64 2.15
N LYS A 13 24.64 -13.84 1.96
CA LYS A 13 24.11 -14.54 0.77
C LYS A 13 24.36 -13.78 -0.54
N GLY A 14 24.45 -12.45 -0.48
CA GLY A 14 24.71 -11.60 -1.63
C GLY A 14 26.10 -11.78 -2.26
N LYS A 15 27.07 -12.35 -1.52
CA LYS A 15 28.41 -12.64 -2.08
C LYS A 15 28.38 -13.71 -3.19
N THR A 16 27.37 -14.57 -3.18
CA THR A 16 27.26 -15.72 -4.11
C THR A 16 25.98 -15.70 -4.94
N SER A 17 25.11 -14.70 -4.77
CA SER A 17 23.82 -14.61 -5.44
C SER A 17 23.50 -13.18 -5.82
N THR A 18 23.31 -12.95 -7.11
CA THR A 18 22.89 -11.66 -7.67
C THR A 18 21.55 -11.17 -7.10
N TYR A 19 20.63 -12.09 -6.80
CA TYR A 19 19.37 -11.79 -6.12
C TYR A 19 19.60 -11.21 -4.72
N TRP A 20 20.38 -11.90 -3.88
CA TRP A 20 20.67 -11.44 -2.51
C TRP A 20 21.60 -10.21 -2.50
N ALA A 21 22.44 -10.04 -3.52
CA ALA A 21 23.25 -8.85 -3.71
C ALA A 21 22.37 -7.63 -3.94
N ASN A 22 21.41 -7.71 -4.87
CA ASN A 22 20.45 -6.63 -5.12
C ASN A 22 19.57 -6.40 -3.88
N TRP A 23 19.10 -7.46 -3.23
CA TRP A 23 18.35 -7.37 -1.97
C TRP A 23 19.15 -6.62 -0.87
N TRP A 24 20.44 -6.89 -0.70
CA TRP A 24 21.30 -6.15 0.24
C TRP A 24 21.53 -4.69 -0.17
N GLN A 25 21.68 -4.40 -1.46
CA GLN A 25 21.78 -3.02 -1.96
C GLN A 25 20.51 -2.22 -1.60
N VAL A 26 19.35 -2.83 -1.76
CA VAL A 26 18.05 -2.19 -1.51
C VAL A 26 17.73 -2.09 -0.03
N TYR A 27 17.75 -3.20 0.71
CA TYR A 27 17.30 -3.26 2.11
C TYR A 27 18.41 -3.04 3.15
N GLY A 28 19.67 -3.32 2.78
CA GLY A 28 20.83 -3.13 3.66
C GLY A 28 21.52 -1.78 3.47
N LEU A 29 21.60 -1.30 2.24
CA LEU A 29 22.27 -0.04 1.88
C LEU A 29 21.30 1.10 1.54
N GLY A 30 19.99 0.84 1.47
CA GLY A 30 18.96 1.85 1.22
C GLY A 30 18.99 2.41 -0.21
N GLN A 31 19.56 1.68 -1.18
CA GLN A 31 19.59 2.12 -2.57
C GLN A 31 18.25 1.84 -3.26
N ILE A 32 17.81 2.78 -4.11
CA ILE A 32 16.59 2.63 -4.91
C ILE A 32 16.94 1.81 -6.16
N GLY A 33 17.20 0.52 -6.01
CA GLY A 33 17.24 -0.44 -7.10
C GLY A 33 15.91 -1.19 -7.16
N SER A 34 15.17 -1.14 -8.26
CA SER A 34 14.02 -2.04 -8.42
C SER A 34 14.54 -3.47 -8.66
N LEU A 35 13.95 -4.45 -7.97
CA LEU A 35 14.17 -5.85 -8.31
C LEU A 35 13.56 -6.10 -9.70
N GLU A 36 14.23 -6.89 -10.54
CA GLU A 36 13.69 -7.24 -11.86
C GLU A 36 12.35 -7.97 -11.71
N GLY A 37 11.31 -7.49 -12.38
CA GLY A 37 9.98 -8.12 -12.37
C GLY A 37 9.00 -7.61 -11.29
N VAL A 38 9.30 -6.50 -10.61
CA VAL A 38 8.33 -5.83 -9.70
C VAL A 38 7.03 -5.46 -10.41
N CYS A 39 5.93 -5.57 -9.68
CA CYS A 39 4.59 -5.30 -10.22
C CYS A 39 4.33 -3.81 -10.46
N ILE A 40 4.93 -2.94 -9.66
CA ILE A 40 4.77 -1.47 -9.71
C ILE A 40 6.17 -0.85 -9.77
N PRO A 41 6.81 -0.82 -10.95
CA PRO A 41 8.19 -0.36 -11.10
C PRO A 41 8.33 1.17 -11.07
N ASP A 42 7.32 1.89 -11.58
CA ASP A 42 7.43 3.31 -11.91
C ASP A 42 6.78 4.20 -10.84
N TRP A 43 7.49 4.41 -9.73
CA TRP A 43 7.11 5.36 -8.69
C TRP A 43 8.30 6.24 -8.30
N LYS A 44 8.01 7.42 -7.74
CA LYS A 44 9.02 8.40 -7.33
C LYS A 44 8.90 8.70 -5.84
N PRO A 45 10.00 8.73 -5.06
CA PRO A 45 9.94 9.22 -3.69
C PRO A 45 9.65 10.72 -3.67
N ILE A 46 8.97 11.17 -2.61
CA ILE A 46 8.77 12.59 -2.32
C ILE A 46 8.89 12.82 -0.81
N ASP A 47 9.65 13.82 -0.38
CA ASP A 47 9.92 14.00 1.06
C ASP A 47 8.74 14.61 1.81
N THR A 48 7.99 15.49 1.14
CA THR A 48 6.86 16.19 1.74
C THR A 48 5.68 16.23 0.77
N ILE A 49 4.47 16.07 1.29
CA ILE A 49 3.24 16.27 0.51
C ILE A 49 3.13 17.76 0.17
N PRO A 50 3.06 18.14 -1.13
CA PRO A 50 2.90 19.53 -1.55
C PRO A 50 1.60 20.14 -1.00
N GLU A 51 1.63 21.43 -0.69
CA GLU A 51 0.50 22.12 -0.06
C GLU A 51 -0.73 22.17 -0.97
N GLU A 52 -0.51 22.22 -2.29
CA GLU A 52 -1.55 22.15 -3.32
C GLU A 52 -2.09 20.72 -3.57
N ALA A 53 -1.50 19.70 -2.96
CA ALA A 53 -1.97 18.33 -3.09
C ALA A 53 -3.29 18.14 -2.32
N ARG A 54 -4.32 17.67 -3.01
CA ARG A 54 -5.64 17.47 -2.42
C ARG A 54 -5.79 16.05 -1.89
N LEU A 55 -6.03 15.91 -0.58
CA LEU A 55 -6.43 14.63 0.02
C LEU A 55 -7.75 14.15 -0.58
N LEU A 56 -7.78 12.94 -1.11
CA LEU A 56 -8.95 12.35 -1.76
C LEU A 56 -9.68 11.38 -0.82
N CYS A 57 -8.95 10.37 -0.36
CA CYS A 57 -9.47 9.26 0.44
C CYS A 57 -8.30 8.50 1.08
N ALA A 58 -8.62 7.46 1.84
CA ALA A 58 -7.67 6.47 2.31
C ALA A 58 -8.14 5.05 1.96
N GLY A 59 -7.20 4.12 1.93
CA GLY A 59 -7.45 2.68 1.89
C GLY A 59 -7.04 2.03 3.20
N LEU A 60 -7.72 0.94 3.56
CA LEU A 60 -7.46 0.17 4.77
C LEU A 60 -7.40 -1.33 4.42
N ASP A 61 -6.30 -1.98 4.72
CA ASP A 61 -6.22 -3.43 4.72
C ASP A 61 -6.18 -3.93 6.16
N PHE A 62 -7.04 -4.90 6.48
CA PHE A 62 -7.16 -5.41 7.85
C PHE A 62 -6.14 -6.51 8.08
N GLY A 63 -5.42 -6.44 9.19
CA GLY A 63 -4.52 -7.49 9.66
C GLY A 63 -4.47 -7.54 11.17
N TYR A 64 -4.11 -8.71 11.72
CA TYR A 64 -4.02 -8.92 13.16
C TYR A 64 -2.70 -9.56 13.59
N SER A 65 -2.45 -10.83 13.26
CA SER A 65 -1.30 -11.57 13.80
C SER A 65 -0.10 -11.56 12.86
N VAL A 66 -0.21 -12.27 11.73
CA VAL A 66 0.86 -12.34 10.73
C VAL A 66 0.87 -11.04 9.93
N ASP A 67 -0.29 -10.62 9.46
CA ASP A 67 -0.46 -9.42 8.66
C ASP A 67 -0.78 -8.21 9.57
N PRO A 68 -0.20 -7.03 9.29
CA PRO A 68 -0.52 -5.77 9.95
C PRO A 68 -1.84 -5.19 9.44
N SER A 69 -2.50 -4.36 10.25
CA SER A 69 -3.45 -3.40 9.71
C SER A 69 -2.70 -2.23 9.09
N THR A 70 -3.10 -1.83 7.88
CA THR A 70 -2.45 -0.76 7.12
C THR A 70 -3.44 0.31 6.72
N ILE A 71 -3.04 1.59 6.78
CA ILE A 71 -3.83 2.69 6.20
C ILE A 71 -2.91 3.50 5.30
N ILE A 72 -3.32 3.65 4.04
CA ILE A 72 -2.63 4.47 3.04
C ILE A 72 -3.57 5.58 2.60
N ARG A 73 -3.15 6.84 2.78
CA ARG A 73 -3.83 8.01 2.21
C ARG A 73 -3.47 8.18 0.75
N LEU A 74 -4.43 8.70 -0.02
CA LEU A 74 -4.29 9.02 -1.43
C LEU A 74 -4.56 10.51 -1.66
N TYR A 75 -3.58 11.18 -2.26
CA TYR A 75 -3.69 12.58 -2.66
C TYR A 75 -3.66 12.71 -4.18
N LYS A 76 -4.34 13.74 -4.70
CA LYS A 76 -4.15 14.21 -6.08
C LYS A 76 -3.18 15.38 -6.08
N TRP A 77 -2.15 15.32 -6.92
CA TRP A 77 -1.25 16.43 -7.15
C TRP A 77 -1.02 16.58 -8.65
N ASN A 78 -1.49 17.68 -9.24
CA ASN A 78 -1.50 17.89 -10.69
C ASN A 78 -2.14 16.70 -11.43
N ASN A 79 -1.42 16.08 -12.37
CA ASN A 79 -1.88 14.88 -13.08
C ASN A 79 -1.47 13.58 -12.39
N SER A 80 -0.79 13.64 -11.26
CA SER A 80 -0.18 12.52 -10.54
C SER A 80 -0.98 12.17 -9.28
N TYR A 81 -0.58 11.10 -8.59
CA TYR A 81 -1.12 10.69 -7.29
C TYR A 81 0.00 10.50 -6.29
N ILE A 82 -0.29 10.76 -5.01
CA ILE A 82 0.66 10.53 -3.91
C ILE A 82 0.04 9.51 -2.96
N PHE A 83 0.78 8.44 -2.65
CA PHE A 83 0.48 7.53 -1.57
C PHE A 83 1.28 7.91 -0.31
N ASP A 84 0.59 7.92 0.83
CA ASP A 84 1.16 8.24 2.12
C ASP A 84 0.74 7.19 3.16
N GLU A 85 1.71 6.44 3.69
CA GLU A 85 1.51 5.44 4.73
C GLU A 85 1.31 6.13 6.08
N VAL A 86 0.10 6.02 6.62
CA VAL A 86 -0.22 6.60 7.94
C VAL A 86 -0.27 5.56 9.05
N LEU A 87 -0.51 4.28 8.71
CA LEU A 87 -0.54 3.19 9.68
C LEU A 87 0.07 1.93 9.08
N TYR A 88 0.91 1.26 9.88
CA TYR A 88 1.39 -0.10 9.65
C TYR A 88 1.63 -0.78 11.01
N GLN A 89 0.66 -1.54 11.51
CA GLN A 89 0.73 -2.07 12.88
C GLN A 89 0.03 -3.42 13.02
N LYS A 90 0.72 -4.38 13.64
CA LYS A 90 0.17 -5.69 14.01
C LYS A 90 -0.54 -5.63 15.36
N GLY A 91 -1.47 -6.57 15.56
CA GLY A 91 -2.18 -6.81 16.82
C GLY A 91 -3.29 -5.80 17.12
N MET A 92 -3.74 -5.04 16.13
CA MET A 92 -4.79 -4.04 16.34
C MET A 92 -6.18 -4.67 16.32
N LEU A 93 -6.96 -4.41 17.36
CA LEU A 93 -8.39 -4.67 17.35
C LEU A 93 -9.12 -3.51 16.66
N ASN A 94 -10.38 -3.71 16.26
CA ASN A 94 -11.20 -2.65 15.67
C ASN A 94 -11.36 -1.41 16.58
N ARG A 95 -11.36 -1.62 17.91
CA ARG A 95 -11.33 -0.52 18.88
C ARG A 95 -10.03 0.30 18.79
N ASP A 96 -8.90 -0.37 18.61
CA ASP A 96 -7.59 0.29 18.53
C ASP A 96 -7.47 1.05 17.20
N LEU A 97 -7.94 0.46 16.10
CA LEU A 97 -8.08 1.14 14.81
C LEU A 97 -8.97 2.37 14.93
N SER A 98 -10.12 2.24 15.58
CA SER A 98 -11.03 3.36 15.82
C SER A 98 -10.37 4.50 16.60
N TYR A 99 -9.62 4.16 17.66
CA TYR A 99 -8.86 5.15 18.43
C TYR A 99 -7.78 5.83 17.59
N PHE A 100 -7.04 5.06 16.78
CA PHE A 100 -6.03 5.58 15.87
C PHE A 100 -6.62 6.55 14.84
N ILE A 101 -7.70 6.17 14.17
CA ILE A 101 -8.40 6.99 13.17
C ILE A 101 -8.87 8.31 13.79
N LYS A 102 -9.45 8.25 14.98
CA LYS A 102 -9.92 9.44 15.70
C LYS A 102 -8.78 10.37 16.10
N THR A 103 -7.69 9.82 16.63
CA THR A 103 -6.56 10.60 17.17
C THR A 103 -5.73 11.25 16.06
N ASN A 104 -5.62 10.62 14.90
CA ASN A 104 -4.91 11.15 13.73
C ASN A 104 -5.82 11.97 12.79
N GLU A 105 -7.03 12.32 13.27
CA GLU A 105 -8.02 13.13 12.55
C GLU A 105 -8.30 12.65 11.12
N ILE A 106 -8.31 11.33 10.90
CA ILE A 106 -8.66 10.73 9.61
C ILE A 106 -10.19 10.87 9.43
N ARG A 107 -10.59 11.85 8.59
CA ARG A 107 -12.00 12.29 8.39
C ARG A 107 -12.52 12.01 6.98
N GLU A 108 -11.61 11.71 6.08
CA GLU A 108 -11.85 11.29 4.70
C GLU A 108 -12.53 9.92 4.64
N ASN A 109 -13.00 9.55 3.45
CA ASN A 109 -13.56 8.21 3.24
C ASN A 109 -12.42 7.18 3.27
N ILE A 110 -12.64 6.09 4.01
CA ILE A 110 -11.71 4.96 4.09
C ILE A 110 -12.32 3.77 3.33
N TYR A 111 -11.61 3.25 2.35
CA TYR A 111 -12.01 2.07 1.57
C TYR A 111 -11.29 0.83 2.06
N ALA A 112 -12.04 -0.08 2.68
CA ALA A 112 -11.48 -1.23 3.36
C ALA A 112 -11.80 -2.56 2.65
N ASP A 113 -11.03 -3.61 2.96
CA ASP A 113 -11.29 -4.94 2.41
C ASP A 113 -12.73 -5.42 2.69
N SER A 114 -13.47 -5.68 1.61
CA SER A 114 -14.83 -6.23 1.65
C SER A 114 -14.92 -7.64 2.23
N ALA A 115 -13.80 -8.36 2.39
CA ALA A 115 -13.76 -9.66 3.05
C ALA A 115 -14.04 -9.57 4.57
N GLU A 116 -13.93 -8.38 5.16
CA GLU A 116 -14.13 -8.12 6.60
C GLU A 116 -15.36 -7.23 6.88
N PRO A 117 -16.59 -7.63 6.48
CA PRO A 117 -17.77 -6.79 6.60
C PRO A 117 -18.15 -6.45 8.04
N LYS A 118 -17.81 -7.33 9.01
CA LYS A 118 -18.04 -7.10 10.43
C LYS A 118 -17.18 -5.95 10.96
N SER A 119 -15.88 -5.97 10.64
CA SER A 119 -14.94 -4.92 11.05
C SER A 119 -15.29 -3.56 10.44
N ILE A 120 -15.72 -3.55 9.18
CA ILE A 120 -16.25 -2.35 8.53
C ILE A 120 -17.47 -1.80 9.28
N GLN A 121 -18.45 -2.66 9.59
CA GLN A 121 -19.65 -2.23 10.30
C GLN A 121 -19.32 -1.71 11.71
N GLU A 122 -18.38 -2.34 12.41
CA GLU A 122 -17.96 -1.90 13.73
C GLU A 122 -17.29 -0.53 13.70
N LEU A 123 -16.36 -0.30 12.76
CA LEU A 123 -15.74 1.02 12.58
C LEU A 123 -16.76 2.10 12.20
N ARG A 124 -17.78 1.77 11.40
CA ARG A 124 -18.90 2.67 11.10
C ARG A 124 -19.73 2.98 12.34
N ASN A 125 -19.97 1.99 13.20
CA ASN A 125 -20.68 2.20 14.47
C ASN A 125 -19.89 3.12 15.43
N TYR A 126 -18.55 3.10 15.36
CA TYR A 126 -17.71 4.08 16.06
C TYR A 126 -17.72 5.48 15.44
N GLY A 127 -18.42 5.69 14.32
CA GLY A 127 -18.59 7.00 13.67
C GLY A 127 -17.64 7.26 12.49
N HIS A 128 -16.87 6.27 12.06
CA HIS A 128 -15.90 6.42 10.97
C HIS A 128 -16.54 6.22 9.59
N LYS A 129 -16.05 6.95 8.58
CA LYS A 129 -16.51 6.85 7.18
C LYS A 129 -15.82 5.69 6.45
N VAL A 130 -16.01 4.47 6.96
CA VAL A 130 -15.44 3.25 6.37
C VAL A 130 -16.44 2.60 5.41
N PHE A 131 -15.98 2.24 4.22
CA PHE A 131 -16.77 1.62 3.17
C PHE A 131 -16.03 0.41 2.59
N ALA A 132 -16.78 -0.63 2.23
CA ALA A 132 -16.21 -1.79 1.54
C ALA A 132 -15.74 -1.42 0.12
N VAL A 133 -14.56 -1.86 -0.25
CA VAL A 133 -14.07 -1.80 -1.64
C VAL A 133 -14.93 -2.67 -2.55
N THR A 134 -15.24 -2.22 -3.77
CA THR A 134 -15.88 -3.08 -4.77
C THR A 134 -14.82 -3.82 -5.55
N LYS A 135 -14.54 -5.09 -5.18
CA LYS A 135 -13.52 -5.92 -5.84
C LYS A 135 -14.14 -7.16 -6.52
N GLY A 136 -13.63 -7.50 -7.71
CA GLY A 136 -13.94 -8.74 -8.45
C GLY A 136 -12.76 -9.71 -8.48
N ARG A 137 -12.94 -10.86 -9.14
CA ARG A 137 -11.94 -11.96 -9.19
C ARG A 137 -10.55 -11.51 -9.66
N ASP A 138 -10.50 -10.55 -10.60
CA ASP A 138 -9.25 -10.05 -11.19
C ASP A 138 -8.86 -8.65 -10.70
N SER A 139 -9.42 -8.22 -9.57
CA SER A 139 -9.25 -6.86 -9.04
C SER A 139 -7.81 -6.51 -8.63
N ILE A 140 -6.98 -7.50 -8.30
CA ILE A 140 -5.58 -7.31 -7.93
C ILE A 140 -4.81 -6.81 -9.15
N VAL A 141 -4.80 -7.59 -10.23
CA VAL A 141 -4.12 -7.25 -11.49
C VAL A 141 -4.68 -5.94 -12.07
N TYR A 142 -6.01 -5.78 -12.05
CA TYR A 142 -6.65 -4.54 -12.48
C TYR A 142 -6.15 -3.32 -11.69
N GLY A 143 -6.11 -3.42 -10.36
CA GLY A 143 -5.66 -2.33 -9.51
C GLY A 143 -4.16 -2.01 -9.66
N ILE A 144 -3.31 -3.03 -9.82
CA ILE A 144 -1.88 -2.83 -10.16
C ILE A 144 -1.76 -2.09 -11.49
N ASN A 145 -2.50 -2.52 -12.52
CA ASN A 145 -2.49 -1.85 -13.82
C ASN A 145 -2.98 -0.40 -13.72
N LEU A 146 -3.99 -0.11 -12.90
CA LEU A 146 -4.43 1.25 -12.65
C LEU A 146 -3.33 2.10 -12.00
N ILE A 147 -2.61 1.56 -11.03
CA ILE A 147 -1.47 2.26 -10.42
C ILE A 147 -0.43 2.58 -11.50
N ASN A 148 -0.03 1.59 -12.31
CA ASN A 148 0.98 1.75 -13.36
C ASN A 148 0.56 2.69 -14.52
N GLN A 149 -0.73 2.92 -14.73
CA GLN A 149 -1.24 3.87 -15.73
C GLN A 149 -1.13 5.34 -15.28
N ASN A 150 -0.76 5.58 -14.02
CA ASN A 150 -0.68 6.92 -13.44
C ASN A 150 0.75 7.22 -12.98
N GLU A 151 1.08 8.51 -12.93
CA GLU A 151 2.32 8.93 -12.26
C GLU A 151 2.12 8.86 -10.74
N ILE A 152 2.96 8.06 -10.08
CA ILE A 152 2.85 7.76 -8.66
C ILE A 152 4.04 8.34 -7.89
N TYR A 153 3.72 9.06 -6.84
CA TYR A 153 4.65 9.52 -5.83
C TYR A 153 4.37 8.81 -4.50
N ILE A 154 5.41 8.60 -3.71
CA ILE A 154 5.32 7.94 -2.41
C ILE A 154 6.11 8.74 -1.40
N THR A 155 5.49 9.05 -0.27
CA THR A 155 6.19 9.80 0.78
C THR A 155 7.40 9.00 1.27
N SER A 156 8.57 9.63 1.37
CA SER A 156 9.83 8.96 1.75
C SER A 156 9.76 8.26 3.12
N GLN A 157 8.81 8.67 3.98
CA GLN A 157 8.55 8.07 5.29
C GLN A 157 7.72 6.78 5.23
N SER A 158 7.11 6.46 4.09
CA SER A 158 6.30 5.25 3.83
C SER A 158 7.17 4.01 3.65
N LYS A 159 7.96 3.68 4.67
CA LYS A 159 9.00 2.66 4.60
C LYS A 159 8.44 1.25 4.34
N ASN A 160 7.25 0.94 4.85
CA ASN A 160 6.67 -0.39 4.66
C ASN A 160 6.09 -0.52 3.25
N LEU A 161 5.37 0.51 2.77
CA LEU A 161 4.91 0.55 1.38
C LEU A 161 6.07 0.47 0.38
N ILE A 162 7.15 1.24 0.59
CA ILE A 162 8.34 1.19 -0.27
C ILE A 162 8.94 -0.22 -0.30
N ARG A 163 9.08 -0.86 0.87
CA ARG A 163 9.56 -2.24 0.97
C ARG A 163 8.66 -3.21 0.21
N GLU A 164 7.34 -3.08 0.35
CA GLU A 164 6.40 -3.93 -0.39
C GLU A 164 6.52 -3.74 -1.90
N LEU A 165 6.62 -2.50 -2.37
CA LEU A 165 6.75 -2.20 -3.81
C LEU A 165 8.04 -2.76 -4.42
N GLN A 166 9.11 -2.80 -3.63
CA GLN A 166 10.37 -3.42 -4.03
C GLN A 166 10.28 -4.95 -4.03
N GLY A 167 9.47 -5.55 -3.16
CA GLY A 167 9.37 -7.01 -2.99
C GLY A 167 8.22 -7.70 -3.72
N TYR A 168 7.21 -6.96 -4.18
CA TYR A 168 6.02 -7.49 -4.84
C TYR A 168 6.26 -7.62 -6.34
N VAL A 169 6.39 -8.85 -6.81
CA VAL A 169 6.88 -9.20 -8.15
C VAL A 169 5.89 -10.10 -8.89
N TRP A 170 5.93 -10.11 -10.22
CA TRP A 170 5.15 -11.07 -10.99
C TRP A 170 5.70 -12.49 -10.79
N ALA A 171 4.82 -13.46 -10.51
CA ALA A 171 5.23 -14.85 -10.44
C ALA A 171 5.74 -15.30 -11.82
N LYS A 172 6.77 -16.14 -11.87
CA LYS A 172 7.28 -16.72 -13.11
C LYS A 172 6.88 -18.18 -13.23
N ASP A 173 6.64 -18.63 -14.46
CA ASP A 173 6.51 -20.05 -14.75
C ASP A 173 7.88 -20.76 -14.78
N LYS A 174 7.90 -22.06 -15.07
CA LYS A 174 9.14 -22.84 -15.15
C LYS A 174 10.08 -22.41 -16.28
N GLU A 175 9.54 -21.71 -17.28
CA GLU A 175 10.26 -21.22 -18.47
C GLU A 175 10.76 -19.78 -18.27
N GLY A 176 10.40 -19.13 -17.15
CA GLY A 176 10.79 -17.78 -16.81
C GLY A 176 9.83 -16.70 -17.30
N ASN A 177 8.68 -17.06 -17.88
CA ASN A 177 7.66 -16.10 -18.31
C ASN A 177 6.85 -15.59 -17.13
N ASN A 178 6.46 -14.32 -17.16
CA ASN A 178 5.59 -13.74 -16.13
C ASN A 178 4.16 -14.33 -16.24
N LEU A 179 3.65 -14.79 -15.11
CA LEU A 179 2.25 -15.17 -14.92
C LEU A 179 1.43 -13.93 -14.57
N GLN A 180 0.14 -13.93 -14.90
CA GLN A 180 -0.82 -12.93 -14.42
C GLN A 180 -1.20 -13.16 -12.94
N LYS A 181 -0.21 -13.42 -12.12
CA LYS A 181 -0.36 -13.63 -10.69
C LYS A 181 0.83 -12.97 -10.01
N PRO A 182 0.62 -11.92 -9.22
CA PRO A 182 1.69 -11.38 -8.41
C PRO A 182 2.05 -12.37 -7.29
N THR A 183 3.30 -12.30 -6.86
CA THR A 183 3.87 -13.08 -5.76
C THR A 183 4.82 -12.20 -4.96
N GLY A 184 5.05 -12.59 -3.72
CA GLY A 184 5.71 -11.74 -2.74
C GLY A 184 5.04 -11.93 -1.39
N THR A 185 5.75 -11.57 -0.33
CA THR A 185 5.24 -11.66 1.04
C THR A 185 4.57 -10.35 1.42
N HIS A 186 3.33 -10.43 1.94
CA HIS A 186 2.63 -9.37 2.67
C HIS A 186 2.44 -8.04 1.88
N PRO A 187 1.55 -8.00 0.85
CA PRO A 187 1.27 -6.78 0.08
C PRO A 187 0.23 -5.88 0.76
N ASP A 188 0.21 -5.80 2.09
CA ASP A 188 -0.89 -5.18 2.85
C ASP A 188 -0.97 -3.66 2.61
N CYS A 189 0.17 -2.95 2.51
CA CYS A 189 0.19 -1.55 2.09
C CYS A 189 -0.22 -1.39 0.62
N ILE A 190 0.27 -2.26 -0.27
CA ILE A 190 -0.10 -2.22 -1.70
C ILE A 190 -1.60 -2.43 -1.87
N ASP A 191 -2.20 -3.35 -1.12
CA ASP A 191 -3.63 -3.62 -1.17
C ASP A 191 -4.45 -2.43 -0.65
N ALA A 192 -4.06 -1.82 0.47
CA ALA A 192 -4.67 -0.57 0.94
C ALA A 192 -4.55 0.56 -0.11
N ALA A 193 -3.37 0.78 -0.68
CA ALA A 193 -3.14 1.78 -1.73
C ALA A 193 -4.04 1.53 -2.96
N ARG A 194 -4.13 0.27 -3.37
CA ARG A 194 -4.96 -0.19 -4.47
C ARG A 194 -6.45 0.05 -4.20
N TYR A 195 -6.94 -0.23 -3.00
CA TYR A 195 -8.34 0.03 -2.62
C TYR A 195 -8.67 1.52 -2.71
N ALA A 196 -7.80 2.39 -2.21
CA ALA A 196 -7.98 3.83 -2.29
C ALA A 196 -8.11 4.31 -3.74
N LEU A 197 -7.14 3.93 -4.59
CA LEU A 197 -7.10 4.38 -5.98
C LEU A 197 -8.25 3.82 -6.81
N MET A 198 -8.55 2.52 -6.68
CA MET A 198 -9.66 1.87 -7.40
C MET A 198 -11.00 2.55 -7.11
N MET A 199 -11.28 2.82 -5.85
CA MET A 199 -12.56 3.42 -5.46
C MET A 199 -12.66 4.89 -5.85
N GLN A 200 -11.55 5.62 -5.76
CA GLN A 200 -11.47 7.01 -6.21
C GLN A 200 -11.70 7.13 -7.73
N LEU A 201 -11.04 6.30 -8.54
CA LEU A 201 -11.19 6.34 -10.00
C LEU A 201 -12.57 5.84 -10.45
N LYS A 202 -13.16 4.87 -9.74
CA LYS A 202 -14.52 4.40 -10.02
C LYS A 202 -15.57 5.49 -9.79
N ASN A 203 -15.37 6.38 -8.82
CA ASN A 203 -16.30 7.48 -8.52
C ASN A 203 -15.54 8.79 -8.21
N PRO A 204 -15.04 9.52 -9.22
CA PRO A 204 -14.17 10.68 -9.03
C PRO A 204 -14.78 11.79 -8.16
N ASN A 205 -16.11 11.91 -8.14
CA ASN A 205 -16.85 12.98 -7.45
C ASN A 205 -17.32 12.60 -6.03
N ARG A 206 -17.05 11.38 -5.56
CA ARG A 206 -17.60 10.89 -4.28
C ARG A 206 -16.87 11.52 -3.08
N GLY A 207 -17.39 12.64 -2.61
CA GLY A 207 -16.79 13.44 -1.54
C GLY A 207 -16.84 14.95 -1.78
N GLN A 208 -17.15 15.38 -3.02
CA GLN A 208 -17.55 16.75 -3.31
C GLN A 208 -19.03 16.93 -2.94
N TYR A 209 -19.32 17.09 -1.66
CA TYR A 209 -20.59 17.69 -1.27
C TYR A 209 -20.39 19.21 -1.31
N ALA A 210 -20.77 19.82 -2.43
CA ALA A 210 -20.94 21.26 -2.50
C ALA A 210 -22.00 21.62 -1.45
N ILE A 211 -21.58 22.37 -0.42
CA ILE A 211 -22.51 23.13 0.41
C ILE A 211 -23.14 24.16 -0.53
N ARG A 212 -24.41 23.97 -0.88
CA ARG A 212 -25.26 25.01 -1.46
C ARG A 212 -25.93 25.77 -0.34
#